data_AF-A0A659UI77-F1
#
_entry.id   AF-A0A659UI77-F1
#
_cell.length_a   1.000
_cell.length_b   1.000
_cell.length_c   1.000
_cell.angle_alpha   90.00
_cell.angle_beta   90.00
_cell.angle_gamma   90.00
#
_symmetry.space_group_name_H-M   'P 1'
#
loop_
_entity.id
_entity.type
_entity.pdbx_description
1 polymer ?
#
loop_
_entity_poly.entity_id
_entity_poly.type
_entity_poly.pdbx_seq_one_letter_code
_entity_poly.pdbx_strand_id
1 'polypeptide(L)'
;LHPVFDKGTKDFQPTNLEVTSIDVGNPATNVIPAKATATFNIRFNDSWTAETVQAEIHNRLDQAAGRKKYRPGKKTPVDYDLVWRDRPSHVFLTRD
;
A
#
# COMPACT_ATOMS: atom_id res chain seq x y z
N LEU A 1 -5.49 5.48 -7.52
CA LEU A 1 -5.26 4.03 -7.27
C LEU A 1 -6.40 3.23 -7.88
N HIS A 2 -6.15 1.99 -8.34
CA HIS A 2 -7.18 1.15 -8.99
C HIS A 2 -7.24 -0.26 -8.38
N PRO A 3 -8.40 -0.70 -7.86
CA PRO A 3 -9.56 0.15 -7.57
C PRO A 3 -9.22 1.27 -6.56
N VAL A 4 -10.00 2.34 -6.57
CA VAL A 4 -9.88 3.39 -5.54
C VAL A 4 -10.19 2.80 -4.16
N PHE A 5 -9.75 3.46 -3.09
CA PHE A 5 -10.15 3.06 -1.73
C PHE A 5 -11.62 3.43 -1.48
N ASP A 6 -11.96 4.68 -1.74
CA ASP A 6 -13.31 5.23 -1.62
C ASP A 6 -13.48 6.41 -2.59
N LYS A 7 -14.62 7.10 -2.53
CA LYS A 7 -14.94 8.25 -3.37
C LYS A 7 -14.92 9.58 -2.61
N GLY A 8 -14.36 9.60 -1.39
CA GLY A 8 -14.52 10.71 -0.46
C GLY A 8 -15.85 10.63 0.30
N THR A 9 -16.00 11.54 1.25
CA THR A 9 -17.23 11.76 2.01
C THR A 9 -17.68 13.21 1.85
N LYS A 10 -18.71 13.63 2.60
CA LYS A 10 -19.20 15.01 2.56
C LYS A 10 -18.08 16.00 2.95
N ASP A 11 -17.33 15.66 3.98
CA ASP A 11 -16.40 16.58 4.63
C ASP A 11 -14.93 16.31 4.28
N PHE A 12 -14.64 15.14 3.69
CA PHE A 12 -13.27 14.72 3.37
C PHE A 12 -13.10 14.27 1.93
N GLN A 13 -11.92 14.56 1.39
CA GLN A 13 -11.48 14.07 0.09
C GLN A 13 -11.33 12.53 0.09
N PRO A 14 -11.26 11.89 -1.09
CA PRO A 14 -10.99 10.47 -1.18
C PRO A 14 -9.67 10.07 -0.50
N THR A 15 -9.64 8.87 0.09
CA THR A 15 -8.40 8.31 0.65
C THR A 15 -7.32 8.20 -0.41
N ASN A 16 -6.12 8.68 -0.10
CA ASN A 16 -4.99 8.71 -1.02
C ASN A 16 -3.77 8.03 -0.41
N LEU A 17 -3.13 7.17 -1.20
CA LEU A 17 -1.87 6.52 -0.86
C LEU A 17 -0.80 6.91 -1.88
N GLU A 18 0.34 7.35 -1.38
CA GLU A 18 1.47 7.81 -2.17
C GLU A 18 2.70 6.97 -1.84
N VAL A 19 3.29 6.34 -2.86
CA VAL A 19 4.59 5.68 -2.71
C VAL A 19 5.66 6.76 -2.72
N THR A 20 6.42 6.87 -1.62
CA THR A 20 7.40 7.93 -1.41
C THR A 20 8.82 7.48 -1.75
N SER A 21 9.09 6.18 -1.77
CA SER A 21 10.40 5.62 -2.14
C SER A 21 10.26 4.17 -2.63
N ILE A 22 11.09 3.79 -3.61
CA ILE A 22 11.27 2.41 -4.07
C ILE A 22 12.77 2.19 -4.29
N ASP A 23 13.30 1.11 -3.73
CA ASP A 23 14.70 0.72 -3.87
C ASP A 23 14.84 -0.81 -4.04
N VAL A 24 15.86 -1.26 -4.76
CA VAL A 24 16.16 -2.70 -4.96
C VAL A 24 17.52 -3.12 -4.41
N GLY A 25 18.32 -2.18 -3.89
CA GLY A 25 19.64 -2.40 -3.31
C GLY A 25 20.69 -3.04 -4.24
N ASN A 26 20.34 -3.31 -5.50
CA ASN A 26 21.21 -3.97 -6.46
C ASN A 26 21.83 -2.93 -7.41
N PRO A 27 23.16 -2.72 -7.37
CA PRO A 27 23.83 -1.80 -8.29
C PRO A 27 24.07 -2.42 -9.68
N ALA A 28 23.99 -3.74 -9.82
CA ALA A 28 24.27 -4.42 -11.09
C ALA A 28 23.13 -4.23 -12.09
N THR A 29 23.45 -3.67 -13.25
CA THR A 29 22.48 -3.30 -14.29
C THR A 29 22.00 -4.49 -15.14
N ASN A 30 22.67 -5.63 -15.05
CA ASN A 30 22.40 -6.84 -15.84
C ASN A 30 21.91 -8.03 -14.98
N VAL A 31 21.58 -7.79 -13.71
CA VAL A 31 21.10 -8.82 -12.79
C VAL A 31 19.72 -8.45 -12.29
N ILE A 32 18.78 -9.39 -12.35
CA ILE A 32 17.43 -9.20 -11.80
C ILE A 32 17.54 -9.16 -10.26
N PRO A 33 17.06 -8.10 -9.59
CA PRO A 33 17.12 -8.03 -8.13
C PRO A 33 16.28 -9.12 -7.46
N ALA A 34 16.77 -9.62 -6.32
CA ALA A 34 16.06 -10.62 -5.53
C ALA A 34 14.97 -10.01 -4.63
N LYS A 35 15.09 -8.73 -4.27
CA LYS A 35 14.19 -8.01 -3.37
C LYS A 35 14.02 -6.57 -3.84
N ALA A 36 12.83 -6.02 -3.59
CA ALA A 36 12.56 -4.60 -3.64
C ALA A 36 11.99 -4.15 -2.29
N THR A 37 12.16 -2.89 -1.94
CA THR A 37 11.55 -2.26 -0.76
C THR A 37 10.90 -0.96 -1.20
N ALA A 38 9.65 -0.76 -0.79
CA ALA A 38 8.91 0.46 -1.04
C ALA A 38 8.45 1.08 0.29
N THR A 39 8.45 2.40 0.36
CA THR A 39 7.85 3.16 1.45
C THR A 39 6.67 3.95 0.89
N PHE A 40 5.60 4.06 1.66
CA PHE A 40 4.43 4.83 1.27
C PHE A 40 3.86 5.61 2.46
N ASN A 41 3.08 6.64 2.16
CA ASN A 41 2.24 7.34 3.11
C ASN A 41 0.78 7.20 2.69
N ILE A 42 -0.13 7.14 3.65
CA ILE A 42 -1.57 7.13 3.40
C ILE A 42 -2.26 8.21 4.23
N ARG A 43 -3.11 8.98 3.56
CA ARG A 43 -4.06 9.91 4.17
C ARG A 43 -5.45 9.38 3.90
N PHE A 44 -6.11 8.85 4.93
CA PHE A 44 -7.44 8.26 4.84
C PHE A 44 -8.50 9.19 5.43
N ASN A 45 -9.73 9.07 4.92
CA ASN A 45 -10.88 9.81 5.43
C ASN A 45 -11.67 9.03 6.49
N ASP A 46 -12.75 9.63 6.95
CA ASP A 46 -13.67 9.14 7.98
C ASP A 46 -14.44 7.87 7.61
N SER A 47 -14.31 7.36 6.39
CA SER A 47 -14.83 6.02 6.05
C SER A 47 -13.94 4.89 6.56
N TRP A 48 -12.74 5.21 7.07
CA TRP A 48 -11.75 4.24 7.51
C TRP A 48 -11.32 4.49 8.96
N THR A 49 -10.99 3.42 9.65
CA THR A 49 -10.16 3.47 10.85
C THR A 49 -8.74 3.05 10.48
N ALA A 50 -7.80 3.30 11.38
CA ALA A 50 -6.43 2.81 11.24
C ALA A 50 -6.38 1.30 10.98
N GLU A 51 -7.17 0.52 11.71
CA GLU A 51 -7.21 -0.93 11.63
C GLU A 51 -7.80 -1.39 10.29
N THR A 52 -8.89 -0.78 9.84
CA THR A 52 -9.55 -1.20 8.60
C THR A 52 -8.73 -0.82 7.36
N VAL A 53 -8.04 0.32 7.37
CA VAL A 53 -7.18 0.71 6.25
C VAL A 53 -5.90 -0.14 6.20
N GLN A 54 -5.34 -0.52 7.35
CA GLN A 54 -4.21 -1.45 7.40
C GLN A 54 -4.62 -2.84 6.89
N ALA A 55 -5.79 -3.34 7.27
CA ALA A 55 -6.34 -4.60 6.77
C ALA A 55 -6.57 -4.56 5.25
N GLU A 56 -7.10 -3.46 4.72
CA GLU A 56 -7.29 -3.30 3.27
C GLU A 56 -5.96 -3.27 2.52
N ILE A 57 -4.92 -2.64 3.07
CA ILE A 57 -3.58 -2.66 2.47
C ILE A 57 -3.02 -4.09 2.44
N HIS A 58 -3.17 -4.85 3.53
CA HIS A 58 -2.81 -6.28 3.55
C HIS A 58 -3.55 -7.07 2.47
N ASN A 59 -4.88 -6.92 2.36
CA ASN A 59 -5.67 -7.61 1.34
C ASN A 59 -5.19 -7.30 -0.09
N ARG A 60 -4.87 -6.04 -0.39
CA ARG A 60 -4.35 -5.63 -1.70
C ARG A 60 -2.97 -6.23 -1.97
N LEU A 61 -2.10 -6.29 -0.96
CA LEU A 61 -0.79 -6.92 -1.08
C LEU A 61 -0.90 -8.43 -1.32
N ASP A 62 -1.78 -9.13 -0.61
CA ASP A 62 -2.04 -10.57 -0.81
C ASP A 62 -2.54 -10.85 -2.23
N GLN A 63 -3.53 -10.07 -2.69
CA GLN A 63 -4.02 -10.18 -4.06
C GLN A 63 -2.92 -9.91 -5.08
N ALA A 64 -2.08 -8.88 -4.85
CA ALA A 64 -0.98 -8.54 -5.75
C ALA A 64 0.11 -9.63 -5.77
N ALA A 65 0.47 -10.18 -4.61
CA ALA A 65 1.45 -11.25 -4.44
C ALA A 65 1.06 -12.53 -5.20
N GLY A 66 -0.24 -12.82 -5.29
CA GLY A 66 -0.78 -13.94 -6.06
C GLY A 66 -0.87 -13.71 -7.58
N ARG A 67 -0.64 -12.49 -8.10
CA ARG A 67 -0.77 -12.19 -9.53
C ARG A 67 0.34 -12.88 -10.35
N LYS A 68 -0.08 -13.73 -11.29
CA LYS A 68 0.83 -14.45 -12.18
C LYS A 68 1.20 -13.69 -13.46
N LYS A 69 0.52 -12.58 -13.75
CA LYS A 69 0.72 -11.77 -14.98
C LYS A 69 2.20 -11.44 -15.25
N TYR A 70 2.95 -11.14 -14.19
CA TYR A 70 4.36 -10.75 -14.29
C TYR A 70 5.34 -11.85 -13.83
N ARG A 71 4.83 -13.04 -13.47
CA ARG A 71 5.62 -14.20 -13.02
C ARG A 71 5.09 -15.51 -13.64
N PRO A 72 5.05 -15.63 -14.99
CA PRO A 72 4.54 -16.83 -15.63
C PRO A 72 5.34 -18.07 -15.19
N GLY A 73 4.63 -19.18 -14.96
CA GLY A 73 5.24 -20.44 -14.53
C GLY A 73 5.60 -20.55 -13.04
N LYS A 74 5.56 -19.46 -12.26
CA LYS A 74 5.75 -19.53 -10.81
C LYS A 74 4.47 -20.01 -10.12
N LYS A 75 4.63 -21.00 -9.24
CA LYS A 75 3.53 -21.62 -8.47
C LYS A 75 3.30 -20.96 -7.12
N THR A 76 4.32 -20.32 -6.54
CA THR A 76 4.26 -19.65 -5.26
C THR A 76 4.02 -18.14 -5.42
N PRO A 77 3.26 -17.51 -4.51
CA PRO A 77 3.16 -16.05 -4.42
C PRO A 77 4.51 -15.35 -4.24
N VAL A 78 4.51 -14.03 -4.33
CA VAL A 78 5.65 -13.22 -3.86
C VAL A 78 5.57 -13.11 -2.34
N ASP A 79 6.67 -13.41 -1.65
CA ASP A 79 6.76 -13.16 -0.21
C ASP A 79 6.98 -11.67 0.04
N TYR A 80 6.33 -11.12 1.07
CA TYR A 80 6.48 -9.73 1.46
C TYR A 80 6.35 -9.57 2.97
N ASP A 81 7.04 -8.56 3.50
CA ASP A 81 6.90 -8.09 4.88
C ASP A 81 6.30 -6.68 4.87
N LEU A 82 5.36 -6.40 5.77
CA LEU A 82 4.78 -5.07 5.95
C LEU A 82 5.05 -4.57 7.37
N VAL A 83 5.64 -3.39 7.48
CA VAL A 83 5.99 -2.76 8.75
C VAL A 83 5.41 -1.36 8.82
N TRP A 84 4.60 -1.09 9.84
CA TRP A 84 4.05 0.23 10.14
C TRP A 84 5.01 1.01 11.03
N ARG A 85 5.52 2.15 10.55
CA ARG A 85 6.57 2.91 11.25
C ARG A 85 6.05 3.83 12.36
N ASP A 86 4.84 4.34 12.21
CA ASP A 86 4.25 5.33 13.13
C ASP A 86 2.85 4.92 13.58
N ARG A 87 2.40 5.46 14.72
CA ARG A 87 0.99 5.35 15.10
C ARG A 87 0.15 6.25 14.19
N PRO A 88 -0.82 5.70 13.44
CA PRO A 88 -1.69 6.52 12.60
C PRO A 88 -2.45 7.53 13.46
N SER A 89 -2.44 8.79 13.03
CA SER A 89 -3.32 9.80 13.63
C SER A 89 -4.73 9.61 13.07
N HIS A 90 -5.73 9.70 13.94
CA HIS A 90 -7.12 9.65 13.50
C HIS A 90 -7.46 10.90 12.69
N VAL A 91 -8.35 10.74 11.71
CA VAL A 91 -8.94 11.88 11.01
C VAL A 91 -9.82 12.68 11.98
N PHE A 92 -9.75 14.00 11.92
CA PHE A 92 -10.55 14.90 12.76
C PHE A 92 -10.98 16.12 11.96
N LEU A 93 -12.15 16.67 12.30
CA LEU A 93 -12.61 17.97 11.82
C LEU A 93 -12.09 19.06 12.75
N THR A 94 -11.70 20.20 12.18
CA THR A 94 -11.24 21.38 12.95
C THR A 94 -12.31 22.45 13.09
N ARG A 95 -13.57 22.16 12.76
CA ARG A 95 -14.69 23.12 12.83
C ARG A 95 -15.95 22.45 13.36
N ASP A 96 -16.63 23.16 14.27
CA ASP A 96 -18.00 22.90 14.74
C ASP A 96 -19.05 23.37 13.71
#